data_AF-A0A7V3X984-F1
#
_entry.id   AF-A0A7V3X984-F1
#
_cell.length_a   1.000
_cell.length_b   1.000
_cell.length_c   1.000
_cell.angle_alpha   90.00
_cell.angle_beta   90.00
_cell.angle_gamma   90.00
#
_symmetry.space_group_name_H-M   'P 1'
#
loop_
_entity.id
_entity.type
_entity.pdbx_description
1 polymer ?
#
loop_
_entity_poly.entity_id
_entity_poly.type
_entity_poly.pdbx_seq_one_letter_code
_entity_poly.pdbx_strand_id
1 'polypeptide(L)'
;MAVCPASGHYLKVHFSAIRLFLVLCVLFPFKALAQTTHISGVVNTYHTVTQIIYSQACVRIDNTAGLANGDKVLVIQMKGASVNTANNSSFGDTTSLNDAGNYEVATICTVGGDSVFFYHNLMNTYTVGGKVQLVKFGEYYAANVTDTIKAAPWNNSTGKGGVIALYAERELILNAPVYADASGYAGGAYVLSNGTCSNFFPANGYVYDGNTTTPQNGAFKGEGVCDIASANSGGRGAPANGGGGGNNHNNGGGGGANLSNGGMGGGNFSTTGCTGNYRGLAGKALSSHGGKKLFMGGGGGAGHSNNNTAARGGGNGGGIIIIIADSVVGNGYKISANGQAGGNSNSDAAGGGGAGGTIILSVNSYSGSLTVEANGGKGGDADNDLIAGRCYGAGGGGAGGVLYFKNAIPAITYYTNGGAAGINIDNNGCGAPILPADGSAGSAIPSYSFASSVDPSDDCPFALATTFVSFDARLKNKKVELVWESTRAGIKSFIAEKSFSLTQWEKIKEIPAQENKTNYSCTDDHAYPGIVYYRIKMLLNDHSAVYSGLKKINIPSSNQFTVFPNPATGVVVISGKISSGEVILLHDITGKTILKKNTAAPAGHYVLYLNGVSSGVYFVKIRNEVFKLIIR
;
A
#
# COMPACT_ATOMS: atom_id res chain seq x y z
N MET A 1 -51.08 32.35 44.35
CA MET A 1 -52.18 33.07 43.67
C MET A 1 -52.04 32.75 42.18
N ALA A 2 -52.98 32.09 41.52
CA ALA A 2 -54.39 32.45 41.24
C ALA A 2 -54.50 33.52 40.14
N VAL A 3 -55.40 33.45 39.14
CA VAL A 3 -56.35 32.40 38.69
C VAL A 3 -56.60 32.64 37.17
N CYS A 4 -57.25 31.71 36.43
CA CYS A 4 -57.63 31.91 35.01
C CYS A 4 -58.67 33.03 34.81
N PRO A 5 -59.00 33.38 33.56
CA PRO A 5 -60.38 33.12 33.12
C PRO A 5 -60.47 32.39 31.77
N ALA A 6 -61.69 31.99 31.37
CA ALA A 6 -61.97 31.20 30.18
C ALA A 6 -63.26 31.64 29.46
N SER A 7 -63.38 31.33 28.16
CA SER A 7 -64.62 31.24 27.36
C SER A 7 -64.27 30.85 25.91
N GLY A 8 -65.12 30.21 25.10
CA GLY A 8 -66.39 29.53 25.41
C GLY A 8 -67.36 29.48 24.21
N HIS A 9 -67.69 28.26 23.71
CA HIS A 9 -68.71 27.97 22.67
C HIS A 9 -68.38 28.53 21.25
N TYR A 10 -68.89 28.07 20.08
CA TYR A 10 -69.82 27.01 19.60
C TYR A 10 -69.52 26.79 18.07
N LEU A 11 -69.98 25.82 17.25
CA LEU A 11 -70.77 24.56 17.36
C LEU A 11 -70.54 23.69 16.06
N LYS A 12 -70.90 22.39 16.10
CA LYS A 12 -71.03 21.35 15.02
C LYS A 12 -70.95 21.73 13.52
N VAL A 13 -70.24 20.89 12.75
CA VAL A 13 -70.76 20.12 11.57
C VAL A 13 -70.06 18.73 11.53
N HIS A 14 -70.73 17.66 11.09
CA HIS A 14 -70.13 16.32 10.85
C HIS A 14 -69.61 16.17 9.41
N PHE A 15 -68.58 15.35 9.18
CA PHE A 15 -68.58 14.40 8.04
C PHE A 15 -67.65 13.19 8.30
N SER A 16 -67.68 12.22 7.38
CA SER A 16 -67.34 10.80 7.59
C SER A 16 -65.85 10.46 7.64
N ALA A 17 -65.54 9.28 8.19
CA ALA A 17 -64.20 8.76 8.34
C ALA A 17 -63.56 8.25 7.04
N ILE A 18 -62.29 8.60 6.82
CA ILE A 18 -61.32 7.85 6.02
C ILE A 18 -60.08 7.65 6.89
N ARG A 19 -59.67 6.41 7.16
CA ARG A 19 -58.39 6.10 7.82
C ARG A 19 -57.27 6.09 6.79
N LEU A 20 -56.64 7.24 6.54
CA LEU A 20 -55.44 7.30 5.72
C LEU A 20 -54.24 6.77 6.52
N PHE A 21 -53.90 5.49 6.34
CA PHE A 21 -52.75 4.86 6.99
C PHE A 21 -51.46 5.32 6.28
N LEU A 22 -50.88 6.41 6.78
CA LEU A 22 -49.72 7.06 6.17
C LEU A 22 -48.45 6.23 6.44
N VAL A 23 -48.21 5.22 5.59
CA VAL A 23 -47.02 4.36 5.63
C VAL A 23 -45.80 5.23 5.35
N LEU A 24 -45.07 5.58 6.41
CA LEU A 24 -43.80 6.28 6.30
C LEU A 24 -42.75 5.30 5.74
N CYS A 25 -42.61 5.26 4.42
CA CYS A 25 -41.57 4.50 3.73
C CYS A 25 -40.19 5.09 4.04
N VAL A 26 -39.64 4.73 5.21
CA VAL A 26 -38.23 4.96 5.54
C VAL A 26 -37.40 4.16 4.56
N LEU A 27 -36.89 4.85 3.53
CA LEU A 27 -35.91 4.33 2.58
C LEU A 27 -34.59 4.06 3.30
N PHE A 28 -34.52 2.94 4.01
CA PHE A 28 -33.25 2.36 4.44
C PHE A 28 -32.40 2.09 3.20
N PRO A 29 -31.19 2.67 3.09
CA PRO A 29 -30.30 2.34 2.00
C PRO A 29 -29.83 0.90 2.17
N PHE A 30 -30.37 -0.01 1.35
CA PHE A 30 -29.77 -1.32 1.11
C PHE A 30 -28.35 -1.09 0.56
N LYS A 31 -27.33 -1.11 1.43
CA LYS A 31 -25.95 -1.23 0.95
C LYS A 31 -25.83 -2.58 0.25
N ALA A 32 -25.28 -2.54 -0.96
CA ALA A 32 -25.36 -3.63 -1.92
C ALA A 32 -24.56 -4.87 -1.50
N LEU A 33 -24.75 -5.94 -2.27
CA LEU A 33 -23.89 -7.13 -2.31
C LEU A 33 -22.41 -6.74 -2.35
N ALA A 34 -21.53 -7.57 -1.75
CA ALA A 34 -20.09 -7.31 -1.59
C ALA A 34 -19.46 -6.68 -2.84
N GLN A 35 -19.25 -5.36 -2.78
CA GLN A 35 -18.95 -4.53 -3.95
C GLN A 35 -17.45 -4.21 -4.01
N THR A 36 -16.86 -4.36 -5.20
CA THR A 36 -15.49 -3.92 -5.48
C THR A 36 -15.40 -2.39 -5.35
N THR A 37 -14.64 -1.89 -4.38
CA THR A 37 -14.55 -0.47 -4.04
C THR A 37 -13.76 0.29 -5.10
N HIS A 38 -14.34 1.34 -5.68
CA HIS A 38 -13.60 2.25 -6.57
C HIS A 38 -12.66 3.14 -5.74
N ILE A 39 -11.38 3.20 -6.14
CA ILE A 39 -10.32 3.92 -5.41
C ILE A 39 -9.39 4.71 -6.35
N SER A 40 -8.82 5.78 -5.81
CA SER A 40 -7.93 6.71 -6.51
C SER A 40 -7.23 7.66 -5.52
N GLY A 41 -6.23 8.42 -5.98
CA GLY A 41 -5.61 9.49 -5.18
C GLY A 41 -4.73 8.96 -4.04
N VAL A 42 -4.64 9.71 -2.94
CA VAL A 42 -3.87 9.30 -1.75
C VAL A 42 -4.76 8.42 -0.87
N VAL A 43 -4.43 7.14 -0.78
CA VAL A 43 -5.21 6.10 -0.06
C VAL A 43 -4.75 5.87 1.39
N ASN A 44 -3.67 6.53 1.81
CA ASN A 44 -3.00 6.33 3.09
C ASN A 44 -3.06 7.58 3.97
N THR A 45 -3.15 7.39 5.29
CA THR A 45 -2.84 8.44 6.28
C THR A 45 -1.47 8.19 6.89
N TYR A 46 -0.71 9.27 7.11
CA TYR A 46 0.68 9.23 7.58
C TYR A 46 0.79 9.99 8.90
N HIS A 47 1.40 9.36 9.89
CA HIS A 47 1.49 9.86 11.26
C HIS A 47 2.94 9.79 11.74
N THR A 48 3.45 10.86 12.34
CA THR A 48 4.83 10.94 12.82
C THR A 48 4.88 10.28 14.19
N VAL A 49 5.73 9.27 14.37
CA VAL A 49 5.92 8.62 15.68
C VAL A 49 6.81 9.50 16.55
N THR A 50 6.30 9.89 17.71
CA THR A 50 6.96 10.80 18.67
C THR A 50 7.58 10.07 19.85
N GLN A 51 7.06 8.88 20.20
CA GLN A 51 7.62 7.99 21.23
C GLN A 51 7.31 6.53 20.88
N ILE A 52 8.18 5.61 21.28
CA ILE A 52 7.98 4.16 21.14
C ILE A 52 8.17 3.54 22.52
N ILE A 53 7.23 2.68 22.91
CA ILE A 53 7.13 2.05 24.22
C ILE A 53 7.09 0.53 24.00
N TYR A 54 8.28 -0.06 23.82
CA TYR A 54 8.46 -1.45 23.41
C TYR A 54 7.78 -2.45 24.34
N SER A 55 7.91 -2.26 25.65
CA SER A 55 7.25 -3.10 26.66
C SER A 55 5.73 -3.13 26.51
N GLN A 56 5.15 -2.10 25.89
CA GLN A 56 3.70 -1.96 25.72
C GLN A 56 3.19 -2.17 24.28
N ALA A 57 4.05 -2.64 23.37
CA ALA A 57 3.79 -2.68 21.92
C ALA A 57 3.12 -1.39 21.38
N CYS A 58 3.54 -0.24 21.90
CA CYS A 58 2.81 1.02 21.75
C CYS A 58 3.70 2.11 21.12
N VAL A 59 3.09 2.92 20.25
CA VAL A 59 3.68 4.14 19.69
C VAL A 59 2.81 5.34 20.04
N ARG A 60 3.42 6.48 20.34
CA ARG A 60 2.72 7.77 20.41
C ARG A 60 2.96 8.53 19.12
N ILE A 61 1.95 9.23 18.63
CA ILE A 61 1.98 9.88 17.32
C ILE A 61 1.48 11.33 17.36
N ASP A 62 1.78 12.11 16.32
CA ASP A 62 1.42 13.53 16.22
C ASP A 62 -0.09 13.79 16.10
N ASN A 63 -0.85 12.84 15.56
CA ASN A 63 -2.31 12.91 15.40
C ASN A 63 -2.89 11.51 15.23
N THR A 64 -3.97 11.18 15.93
CA THR A 64 -4.67 9.87 15.86
C THR A 64 -5.87 9.82 14.90
N ALA A 65 -6.24 10.95 14.26
CA ALA A 65 -7.41 11.01 13.40
C ALA A 65 -7.33 10.03 12.21
N GLY A 66 -8.38 9.22 12.03
CA GLY A 66 -8.49 8.21 10.98
C GLY A 66 -8.04 6.80 11.39
N LEU A 67 -7.45 6.63 12.58
CA LEU A 67 -7.06 5.35 13.15
C LEU A 67 -8.17 4.76 14.05
N ALA A 68 -8.28 3.43 14.08
CA ALA A 68 -9.28 2.66 14.83
C ALA A 68 -8.75 1.25 15.20
N ASN A 69 -9.45 0.56 16.11
CA ASN A 69 -9.21 -0.85 16.38
C ASN A 69 -9.37 -1.71 15.10
N GLY A 70 -8.47 -2.68 14.92
CA GLY A 70 -8.46 -3.60 13.79
C GLY A 70 -7.77 -3.08 12.52
N ASP A 71 -7.44 -1.78 12.46
CA ASP A 71 -6.72 -1.19 11.33
C ASP A 71 -5.33 -1.81 11.15
N LYS A 72 -4.95 -2.02 9.90
CA LYS A 72 -3.59 -2.40 9.49
C LYS A 72 -2.74 -1.17 9.28
N VAL A 73 -1.54 -1.22 9.84
CA VAL A 73 -0.56 -0.13 9.80
C VAL A 73 0.81 -0.67 9.45
N LEU A 74 1.58 0.14 8.72
CA LEU A 74 3.01 -0.03 8.56
C LEU A 74 3.71 0.85 9.59
N VAL A 75 4.50 0.27 10.49
CA VAL A 75 5.55 0.99 11.22
C VAL A 75 6.78 0.96 10.32
N ILE A 76 7.39 2.11 10.02
CA ILE A 76 8.63 2.16 9.23
C ILE A 76 9.52 3.32 9.64
N GLN A 77 10.82 3.06 9.76
CA GLN A 77 11.83 4.08 9.94
C GLN A 77 12.51 4.41 8.62
N MET A 78 12.51 5.68 8.24
CA MET A 78 13.05 6.09 6.95
C MET A 78 14.57 6.29 7.01
N LYS A 79 15.05 7.06 8.00
CA LYS A 79 16.42 7.59 8.09
C LYS A 79 17.17 7.08 9.33
N GLY A 80 18.32 7.67 9.63
CA GLY A 80 19.14 7.37 10.82
C GLY A 80 20.35 6.46 10.56
N ALA A 81 20.74 6.25 9.31
CA ALA A 81 21.99 5.56 8.99
C ALA A 81 23.23 6.42 9.36
N SER A 82 24.26 5.78 9.89
CA SER A 82 25.57 6.40 10.16
C SER A 82 26.44 6.39 8.89
N VAL A 83 27.08 7.53 8.63
CA VAL A 83 28.07 7.67 7.54
C VAL A 83 29.37 8.28 8.05
N ASN A 84 30.46 8.00 7.36
CA ASN A 84 31.72 8.74 7.54
C ASN A 84 31.57 10.20 7.05
N THR A 85 31.92 11.17 7.88
CA THR A 85 31.74 12.61 7.60
C THR A 85 33.05 13.36 7.31
N ALA A 86 34.20 12.66 7.25
CA ALA A 86 35.49 13.28 6.94
C ALA A 86 35.52 13.84 5.51
N ASN A 87 36.17 15.00 5.31
CA ASN A 87 36.24 15.68 4.01
C ASN A 87 37.30 15.04 3.06
N ASN A 88 37.09 13.77 2.73
CA ASN A 88 37.95 12.99 1.83
C ASN A 88 37.10 11.97 1.02
N SER A 89 37.75 11.09 0.25
CA SER A 89 37.10 10.09 -0.61
C SER A 89 36.10 9.16 0.08
N SER A 90 36.24 8.95 1.39
CA SER A 90 35.32 8.14 2.19
C SER A 90 34.09 8.89 2.72
N PHE A 91 33.92 10.18 2.39
CA PHE A 91 32.73 10.94 2.78
C PHE A 91 31.45 10.23 2.32
N GLY A 92 30.52 10.06 3.24
CA GLY A 92 29.23 9.44 3.00
C GLY A 92 29.26 7.92 2.88
N ASP A 93 30.40 7.24 3.11
CA ASP A 93 30.42 5.78 3.23
C ASP A 93 29.56 5.36 4.42
N THR A 94 28.56 4.49 4.17
CA THR A 94 27.66 3.95 5.18
C THR A 94 28.42 3.05 6.14
N THR A 95 28.65 3.51 7.37
CA THR A 95 29.32 2.71 8.41
C THR A 95 28.35 1.79 9.14
N SER A 96 27.09 2.19 9.23
CA SER A 96 25.99 1.36 9.74
C SER A 96 24.65 1.88 9.23
N LEU A 97 23.72 0.99 8.89
CA LEU A 97 22.33 1.38 8.62
C LEU A 97 21.54 1.69 9.90
N ASN A 98 22.03 1.25 11.07
CA ASN A 98 21.32 1.33 12.35
C ASN A 98 19.88 0.79 12.19
N ASP A 99 18.87 1.51 12.68
CA ASP A 99 17.45 1.19 12.47
C ASP A 99 16.88 1.67 11.12
N ALA A 100 17.63 2.41 10.29
CA ALA A 100 17.11 2.96 9.03
C ALA A 100 16.61 1.84 8.10
N GLY A 101 15.40 2.00 7.56
CA GLY A 101 14.71 1.00 6.75
C GLY A 101 14.13 -0.19 7.52
N ASN A 102 14.22 -0.24 8.86
CA ASN A 102 13.44 -1.20 9.64
C ASN A 102 11.94 -0.90 9.45
N TYR A 103 11.15 -1.96 9.34
CA TYR A 103 9.71 -1.87 9.15
C TYR A 103 9.01 -3.13 9.65
N GLU A 104 7.72 -2.99 9.96
CA GLU A 104 6.81 -4.12 10.06
C GLU A 104 5.35 -3.71 9.84
N VAL A 105 4.54 -4.67 9.41
CA VAL A 105 3.09 -4.55 9.38
C VAL A 105 2.53 -4.98 10.73
N ALA A 106 1.78 -4.09 11.36
CA ALA A 106 1.08 -4.33 12.62
C ALA A 106 -0.43 -4.12 12.46
N THR A 107 -1.19 -4.50 13.49
CA THR A 107 -2.64 -4.27 13.58
C THR A 107 -2.95 -3.55 14.87
N ILE A 108 -3.71 -2.46 14.80
CA ILE A 108 -4.07 -1.63 15.95
C ILE A 108 -4.99 -2.41 16.91
N CYS A 109 -4.54 -2.57 18.15
CA CYS A 109 -5.32 -3.06 19.27
C CYS A 109 -6.24 -1.95 19.81
N THR A 110 -5.68 -0.78 20.15
CA THR A 110 -6.50 0.38 20.54
C THR A 110 -5.80 1.71 20.26
N VAL A 111 -6.59 2.80 20.32
CA VAL A 111 -6.13 4.19 20.21
C VAL A 111 -6.64 4.95 21.45
N GLY A 112 -5.71 5.49 22.25
CA GLY A 112 -6.00 6.22 23.48
C GLY A 112 -5.24 7.54 23.53
N GLY A 113 -5.94 8.66 23.30
CA GLY A 113 -5.32 9.98 23.21
C GLY A 113 -4.40 10.08 21.99
N ASP A 114 -3.08 10.16 22.23
CA ASP A 114 -2.02 10.13 21.22
C ASP A 114 -1.37 8.74 21.04
N SER A 115 -1.75 7.77 21.88
CA SER A 115 -1.11 6.47 22.01
C SER A 115 -1.84 5.41 21.18
N VAL A 116 -1.10 4.62 20.42
CA VAL A 116 -1.59 3.54 19.56
C VAL A 116 -0.91 2.24 19.96
N PHE A 117 -1.69 1.29 20.47
CA PHE A 117 -1.23 -0.02 20.93
C PHE A 117 -1.47 -1.05 19.83
N PHE A 118 -0.57 -2.02 19.67
CA PHE A 118 -0.68 -3.09 18.67
C PHE A 118 -1.05 -4.44 19.29
N TYR A 119 -1.70 -5.31 18.53
CA TYR A 119 -2.04 -6.68 18.97
C TYR A 119 -0.81 -7.58 19.23
N HIS A 120 0.35 -7.24 18.66
CA HIS A 120 1.58 -8.01 18.73
C HIS A 120 2.76 -7.10 19.08
N ASN A 121 3.74 -7.64 19.81
CA ASN A 121 4.98 -6.95 20.16
C ASN A 121 5.79 -6.61 18.91
N LEU A 122 6.45 -5.44 18.91
CA LEU A 122 7.27 -4.99 17.78
C LEU A 122 8.49 -5.90 17.59
N MET A 123 8.69 -6.43 16.40
CA MET A 123 9.79 -7.36 16.09
C MET A 123 11.11 -6.66 15.73
N ASN A 124 11.09 -5.37 15.39
CA ASN A 124 12.30 -4.59 15.11
C ASN A 124 12.53 -3.47 16.13
N THR A 125 13.78 -3.00 16.19
CA THR A 125 14.16 -1.76 16.84
C THR A 125 13.90 -0.55 15.92
N TYR A 126 13.60 0.59 16.55
CA TYR A 126 13.26 1.86 15.93
C TYR A 126 13.75 3.01 16.80
N THR A 127 14.42 3.97 16.19
CA THR A 127 14.92 5.20 16.83
C THR A 127 14.16 6.39 16.26
N VAL A 128 13.31 7.01 17.09
CA VAL A 128 12.42 8.14 16.70
C VAL A 128 13.14 9.25 15.92
N GLY A 129 14.37 9.60 16.32
CA GLY A 129 15.20 10.60 15.63
C GLY A 129 15.49 10.27 14.16
N GLY A 130 15.49 8.99 13.79
CA GLY A 130 15.62 8.51 12.41
C GLY A 130 14.35 8.58 11.57
N LYS A 131 13.37 9.42 11.94
CA LYS A 131 12.11 9.62 11.22
C LYS A 131 11.29 8.34 11.09
N VAL A 132 10.70 7.90 12.20
CA VAL A 132 9.73 6.80 12.23
C VAL A 132 8.34 7.35 11.90
N GLN A 133 7.65 6.72 10.94
CA GLN A 133 6.25 7.01 10.62
C GLN A 133 5.37 5.76 10.76
N LEU A 134 4.13 6.00 11.17
CA LEU A 134 3.04 5.03 11.14
C LEU A 134 2.16 5.37 9.93
N VAL A 135 1.95 4.40 9.04
CA VAL A 135 1.17 4.58 7.80
C VAL A 135 -0.01 3.61 7.80
N LYS A 136 -1.24 4.13 7.85
CA LYS A 136 -2.44 3.28 7.76
C LYS A 136 -2.63 2.78 6.34
N PHE A 137 -2.89 1.49 6.17
CA PHE A 137 -3.19 0.88 4.88
C PHE A 137 -4.54 1.37 4.31
N GLY A 138 -4.62 1.49 2.99
CA GLY A 138 -5.90 1.47 2.30
C GLY A 138 -6.43 0.03 2.30
N GLU A 139 -7.39 -0.26 3.17
CA GLU A 139 -7.94 -1.62 3.36
C GLU A 139 -9.30 -1.80 2.70
N TYR A 140 -9.43 -2.85 1.88
CA TYR A 140 -10.62 -3.13 1.09
C TYR A 140 -10.92 -4.65 1.05
N TYR A 141 -12.19 -5.02 0.85
CA TYR A 141 -12.52 -6.41 0.56
C TYR A 141 -12.08 -6.79 -0.86
N ALA A 142 -12.50 -5.98 -1.83
CA ALA A 142 -12.04 -5.99 -3.22
C ALA A 142 -11.93 -4.53 -3.68
N ALA A 143 -11.00 -4.22 -4.60
CA ALA A 143 -10.71 -2.85 -5.02
C ALA A 143 -10.55 -2.72 -6.55
N ASN A 144 -10.96 -1.57 -7.07
CA ASN A 144 -10.85 -1.19 -8.48
C ASN A 144 -10.25 0.21 -8.57
N VAL A 145 -9.02 0.31 -9.08
CA VAL A 145 -8.30 1.57 -9.25
C VAL A 145 -8.87 2.30 -10.48
N THR A 146 -9.66 3.35 -10.27
CA THR A 146 -10.39 4.06 -11.35
C THR A 146 -9.75 5.38 -11.77
N ASP A 147 -8.93 5.97 -10.91
CA ASP A 147 -7.93 6.98 -11.26
C ASP A 147 -6.66 6.71 -10.43
N THR A 148 -5.54 7.28 -10.85
CA THR A 148 -4.19 7.03 -10.35
C THR A 148 -4.11 7.12 -8.82
N ILE A 149 -3.66 6.03 -8.18
CA ILE A 149 -3.28 6.05 -6.76
C ILE A 149 -1.88 6.65 -6.63
N LYS A 150 -1.70 7.55 -5.67
CA LYS A 150 -0.50 8.38 -5.52
C LYS A 150 0.01 8.31 -4.08
N ALA A 151 1.31 8.22 -3.90
CA ALA A 151 1.92 8.53 -2.61
C ALA A 151 1.77 10.02 -2.31
N ALA A 152 1.59 10.41 -1.04
CA ALA A 152 2.02 11.74 -0.63
C ALA A 152 3.57 11.79 -0.76
N PRO A 153 4.18 12.82 -1.36
CA PRO A 153 5.64 12.94 -1.43
C PRO A 153 6.30 12.92 -0.05
N TRP A 154 7.52 12.39 0.04
CA TRP A 154 8.35 12.46 1.24
C TRP A 154 8.57 13.90 1.69
N ASN A 155 8.53 14.11 3.01
CA ASN A 155 8.82 15.39 3.65
C ASN A 155 9.71 15.14 4.87
N ASN A 156 11.02 15.41 4.76
CA ASN A 156 11.98 15.22 5.85
C ASN A 156 11.67 16.06 7.09
N SER A 157 11.09 17.26 6.92
CA SER A 157 10.75 18.14 8.05
C SER A 157 9.70 17.52 8.97
N THR A 158 8.65 16.91 8.39
CA THR A 158 7.59 16.21 9.17
C THR A 158 7.89 14.73 9.40
N GLY A 159 8.82 14.15 8.65
CA GLY A 159 9.18 12.72 8.71
C GLY A 159 8.12 11.80 8.09
N LYS A 160 7.32 12.29 7.12
CA LYS A 160 6.14 11.60 6.58
C LYS A 160 6.11 11.54 5.05
N GLY A 161 5.35 10.57 4.53
CA GLY A 161 5.11 10.39 3.09
C GLY A 161 6.04 9.37 2.46
N GLY A 162 6.06 9.34 1.13
CA GLY A 162 6.90 8.46 0.31
C GLY A 162 6.50 6.98 0.31
N VAL A 163 5.31 6.63 0.81
CA VAL A 163 4.82 5.24 0.91
C VAL A 163 3.39 5.12 0.36
N ILE A 164 3.10 4.06 -0.38
CA ILE A 164 1.75 3.54 -0.66
C ILE A 164 1.61 2.19 0.05
N ALA A 165 0.56 2.00 0.85
CA ALA A 165 0.29 0.74 1.53
C ALA A 165 -1.16 0.30 1.27
N LEU A 166 -1.36 -0.83 0.58
CA LEU A 166 -2.65 -1.32 0.11
C LEU A 166 -2.89 -2.76 0.55
N TYR A 167 -4.10 -3.03 1.04
CA TYR A 167 -4.55 -4.37 1.43
C TYR A 167 -5.92 -4.65 0.80
N ALA A 168 -6.02 -5.73 0.03
CA ALA A 168 -7.26 -6.27 -0.50
C ALA A 168 -7.43 -7.73 -0.02
N GLU A 169 -8.57 -8.10 0.56
CA GLU A 169 -8.84 -9.51 0.93
C GLU A 169 -9.01 -10.41 -0.32
N ARG A 170 -9.44 -9.81 -1.44
CA ARG A 170 -9.75 -10.47 -2.72
C ARG A 170 -8.90 -9.85 -3.85
N GLU A 171 -9.55 -9.31 -4.87
CA GLU A 171 -8.96 -8.75 -6.08
C GLU A 171 -8.59 -7.26 -5.92
N LEU A 172 -7.47 -6.88 -6.55
CA LEU A 172 -7.12 -5.50 -6.89
C LEU A 172 -7.10 -5.37 -8.42
N ILE A 173 -8.12 -4.75 -8.99
CA ILE A 173 -8.24 -4.47 -10.42
C ILE A 173 -7.61 -3.10 -10.70
N LEU A 174 -6.68 -3.02 -11.64
CA LEU A 174 -6.13 -1.76 -12.14
C LEU A 174 -6.89 -1.33 -13.40
N ASN A 175 -7.60 -0.22 -13.34
CA ASN A 175 -8.07 0.53 -14.53
C ASN A 175 -7.44 1.94 -14.60
N ALA A 176 -6.47 2.19 -13.73
CA ALA A 176 -5.56 3.33 -13.67
C ALA A 176 -4.31 2.90 -12.86
N PRO A 177 -3.16 3.60 -12.97
CA PRO A 177 -1.90 3.13 -12.39
C PRO A 177 -1.78 3.37 -10.87
N VAL A 178 -0.86 2.66 -10.23
CA VAL A 178 -0.42 2.91 -8.85
C VAL A 178 0.98 3.54 -8.90
N TYR A 179 1.15 4.73 -8.32
CA TYR A 179 2.20 5.66 -8.71
C TYR A 179 2.92 6.31 -7.51
N ALA A 180 4.15 5.87 -7.27
CA ALA A 180 5.10 6.39 -6.30
C ALA A 180 6.41 6.86 -6.97
N ASP A 181 6.40 7.19 -8.25
CA ASP A 181 7.56 7.83 -8.91
C ASP A 181 7.84 9.19 -8.24
N ALA A 182 9.12 9.56 -8.12
CA ALA A 182 9.58 10.86 -7.60
C ALA A 182 9.09 11.26 -6.19
N SER A 183 8.46 10.34 -5.44
CA SER A 183 7.91 10.58 -4.10
C SER A 183 8.83 10.17 -2.94
N GLY A 184 10.00 9.62 -3.26
CA GLY A 184 11.06 9.22 -2.33
C GLY A 184 11.94 10.39 -1.89
N TYR A 185 13.20 10.11 -1.57
CA TYR A 185 14.11 11.13 -1.04
C TYR A 185 14.35 12.29 -2.02
N ALA A 186 14.43 13.51 -1.48
CA ALA A 186 14.53 14.72 -2.28
C ALA A 186 15.85 14.80 -3.05
N GLY A 187 15.78 15.24 -4.31
CA GLY A 187 16.97 15.61 -5.08
C GLY A 187 17.63 16.87 -4.51
N GLY A 188 18.94 17.01 -4.73
CA GLY A 188 19.70 18.19 -4.28
C GLY A 188 19.16 19.45 -4.93
N ALA A 189 18.91 20.49 -4.13
CA ALA A 189 18.31 21.73 -4.60
C ALA A 189 19.21 22.47 -5.61
N TYR A 190 18.59 23.08 -6.62
CA TYR A 190 19.26 24.07 -7.46
C TYR A 190 19.50 25.35 -6.66
N VAL A 191 20.71 25.90 -6.76
CA VAL A 191 21.05 27.26 -6.33
C VAL A 191 21.97 27.86 -7.39
N LEU A 192 21.72 29.13 -7.72
CA LEU A 192 22.60 29.94 -8.55
C LEU A 192 23.81 30.42 -7.74
N SER A 193 25.00 29.99 -8.13
CA SER A 193 26.27 30.46 -7.57
C SER A 193 26.59 31.88 -8.05
N ASN A 194 27.11 32.72 -7.14
CA ASN A 194 27.88 33.93 -7.51
C ASN A 194 29.39 33.75 -7.27
N GLY A 195 29.81 32.51 -6.99
CA GLY A 195 31.18 32.18 -6.64
C GLY A 195 32.14 32.28 -7.83
N THR A 196 33.24 32.99 -7.62
CA THR A 196 34.41 32.91 -8.49
C THR A 196 35.07 31.54 -8.37
N CYS A 197 35.66 31.05 -9.46
CA CYS A 197 36.42 29.80 -9.47
C CYS A 197 37.94 30.06 -9.55
N SER A 198 38.77 29.09 -9.17
CA SER A 198 40.23 29.20 -9.22
C SER A 198 40.90 27.87 -9.55
N ASN A 199 41.93 27.88 -10.39
CA ASN A 199 42.81 26.73 -10.62
C ASN A 199 43.88 26.57 -9.52
N PHE A 200 44.22 27.65 -8.79
CA PHE A 200 45.27 27.64 -7.75
C PHE A 200 44.69 27.27 -6.38
N PHE A 201 43.45 27.67 -6.10
CA PHE A 201 42.68 27.27 -4.93
C PHE A 201 41.37 26.59 -5.38
N PRO A 202 41.44 25.38 -5.96
CA PRO A 202 40.27 24.70 -6.52
C PRO A 202 39.31 24.20 -5.44
N ALA A 203 38.01 24.28 -5.72
CA ALA A 203 36.97 23.67 -4.90
C ALA A 203 36.96 22.14 -5.09
N ASN A 204 37.94 21.45 -4.52
CA ASN A 204 38.14 20.01 -4.67
C ASN A 204 37.46 19.16 -3.57
N GLY A 205 36.94 19.81 -2.53
CA GLY A 205 36.42 19.17 -1.31
C GLY A 205 35.17 18.31 -1.55
N TYR A 206 35.03 17.27 -0.74
CA TYR A 206 33.87 16.38 -0.73
C TYR A 206 32.68 17.01 0.02
N VAL A 207 32.94 18.02 0.83
CA VAL A 207 32.03 18.64 1.79
C VAL A 207 32.12 20.16 1.69
N TYR A 208 30.97 20.80 1.49
CA TYR A 208 30.75 22.24 1.58
C TYR A 208 29.35 22.52 2.17
N ASP A 209 29.10 23.75 2.60
CA ASP A 209 27.73 24.21 2.84
C ASP A 209 27.09 24.63 1.52
N GLY A 210 26.04 23.95 1.08
CA GLY A 210 25.31 24.29 -0.14
C GLY A 210 24.59 25.65 -0.06
N ASN A 211 24.32 26.14 1.16
CA ASN A 211 23.66 27.43 1.42
C ASN A 211 24.63 28.62 1.26
N THR A 212 25.95 28.41 1.31
CA THR A 212 26.93 29.48 1.13
C THR A 212 27.07 29.81 -0.35
N THR A 213 26.45 30.91 -0.81
CA THR A 213 26.52 31.35 -2.21
C THR A 213 27.83 32.06 -2.58
N THR A 214 28.49 32.70 -1.61
CA THR A 214 29.68 33.57 -1.83
C THR A 214 30.90 33.12 -1.01
N PRO A 215 31.86 32.38 -1.60
CA PRO A 215 31.79 31.66 -2.89
C PRO A 215 31.16 30.26 -2.71
N GLN A 216 30.19 29.90 -3.54
CA GLN A 216 29.64 28.55 -3.55
C GLN A 216 30.66 27.58 -4.12
N ASN A 217 31.19 26.72 -3.26
CA ASN A 217 32.22 25.75 -3.65
C ASN A 217 31.66 24.39 -4.07
N GLY A 218 30.40 24.10 -3.77
CA GLY A 218 29.68 22.97 -4.35
C GLY A 218 28.17 23.01 -4.13
N ALA A 219 27.43 22.56 -5.14
CA ALA A 219 25.98 22.48 -5.17
C ALA A 219 25.45 21.36 -4.25
N PHE A 220 24.16 21.38 -3.97
CA PHE A 220 23.52 20.46 -3.01
C PHE A 220 23.63 18.99 -3.39
N LYS A 221 23.88 18.16 -2.38
CA LYS A 221 23.76 16.70 -2.41
C LYS A 221 22.27 16.31 -2.44
N GLY A 222 21.97 15.14 -3.00
CA GLY A 222 20.66 14.50 -2.84
C GLY A 222 20.47 13.93 -1.44
N GLU A 223 19.23 13.81 -0.99
CA GLU A 223 18.87 13.18 0.26
C GLU A 223 18.97 11.64 0.17
N GLY A 224 19.28 10.99 1.29
CA GLY A 224 19.29 9.54 1.45
C GLY A 224 18.95 9.12 2.88
N VAL A 225 19.26 7.88 3.25
CA VAL A 225 18.92 7.29 4.57
C VAL A 225 19.70 7.85 5.76
N CYS A 226 20.68 8.73 5.54
CA CYS A 226 21.34 9.48 6.61
C CYS A 226 20.86 10.93 6.65
N ASP A 227 21.01 11.57 7.81
CA ASP A 227 20.95 13.03 7.93
C ASP A 227 22.39 13.57 8.00
N ILE A 228 22.59 14.75 7.41
CA ILE A 228 23.87 15.44 7.34
C ILE A 228 23.70 16.88 7.85
N ALA A 229 24.74 17.43 8.47
CA ALA A 229 24.74 18.82 8.91
C ALA A 229 24.56 19.79 7.72
N SER A 230 23.99 20.97 7.95
CA SER A 230 23.85 22.03 6.93
C SER A 230 25.19 22.40 6.29
N ALA A 231 26.24 22.53 7.12
CA ALA A 231 27.63 22.76 6.70
C ALA A 231 28.22 21.65 5.81
N ASN A 232 27.53 20.50 5.71
CA ASN A 232 27.90 19.36 4.88
C ASN A 232 26.91 19.11 3.73
N SER A 233 25.97 20.03 3.46
CA SER A 233 24.87 19.82 2.51
C SER A 233 25.27 19.87 1.03
N GLY A 234 26.45 20.40 0.71
CA GLY A 234 26.93 20.63 -0.65
C GLY A 234 28.24 19.90 -1.01
N GLY A 235 28.54 19.87 -2.31
CA GLY A 235 29.76 19.33 -2.89
C GLY A 235 29.74 17.83 -3.18
N ARG A 236 30.86 17.32 -3.71
CA ARG A 236 30.92 16.05 -4.47
C ARG A 236 30.76 14.74 -3.71
N GLY A 237 30.98 14.71 -2.40
CA GLY A 237 30.81 13.48 -1.61
C GLY A 237 29.34 13.04 -1.54
N ALA A 238 29.05 11.79 -1.87
CA ALA A 238 27.70 11.24 -1.91
C ALA A 238 27.26 10.69 -0.54
N PRO A 239 26.22 11.25 0.12
CA PRO A 239 25.82 10.88 1.48
C PRO A 239 24.96 9.61 1.50
N ALA A 240 25.55 8.46 1.88
CA ALA A 240 24.93 7.14 1.76
C ALA A 240 24.37 6.95 0.34
N ASN A 241 23.05 6.74 0.19
CA ASN A 241 22.41 6.57 -1.11
C ASN A 241 21.97 7.88 -1.80
N GLY A 242 22.16 9.04 -1.18
CA GLY A 242 22.00 10.33 -1.86
C GLY A 242 23.17 10.60 -2.82
N GLY A 243 22.90 11.21 -3.98
CA GLY A 243 23.93 11.58 -4.95
C GLY A 243 24.77 12.79 -4.51
N GLY A 244 26.06 12.80 -4.82
CA GLY A 244 26.93 13.95 -4.57
C GLY A 244 26.64 15.12 -5.52
N GLY A 245 26.67 16.35 -5.02
CA GLY A 245 26.48 17.55 -5.85
C GLY A 245 27.73 17.91 -6.67
N GLY A 246 27.58 18.72 -7.71
CA GLY A 246 28.70 19.26 -8.48
C GLY A 246 29.51 20.29 -7.68
N ASN A 247 30.83 20.22 -7.72
CA ASN A 247 31.70 21.29 -7.18
C ASN A 247 31.83 22.47 -8.17
N ASN A 248 32.40 23.58 -7.67
CA ASN A 248 32.58 24.87 -8.37
C ASN A 248 33.10 24.73 -9.81
N HIS A 249 32.68 25.68 -10.63
CA HIS A 249 32.81 25.71 -12.09
C HIS A 249 32.23 24.46 -12.76
N ASN A 250 30.94 24.26 -12.54
CA ASN A 250 30.06 23.56 -13.48
C ASN A 250 30.49 22.11 -13.75
N ASN A 251 30.73 21.40 -12.65
CA ASN A 251 30.74 19.94 -12.59
C ASN A 251 29.31 19.42 -12.37
N GLY A 252 28.98 18.27 -12.96
CA GLY A 252 27.64 17.66 -12.90
C GLY A 252 27.36 16.90 -11.60
N GLY A 253 26.08 16.77 -11.25
CA GLY A 253 25.61 16.01 -10.09
C GLY A 253 25.64 14.50 -10.32
N GLY A 254 25.96 13.73 -9.28
CA GLY A 254 25.86 12.27 -9.28
C GLY A 254 24.43 11.79 -9.05
N GLY A 255 24.07 10.65 -9.63
CA GLY A 255 22.75 10.04 -9.45
C GLY A 255 22.60 9.39 -8.06
N GLY A 256 21.35 9.33 -7.58
CA GLY A 256 21.00 8.65 -6.33
C GLY A 256 21.06 7.13 -6.43
N ALA A 257 20.93 6.45 -5.29
CA ALA A 257 21.05 4.99 -5.16
C ALA A 257 19.93 4.32 -4.34
N ASN A 258 19.89 2.99 -4.40
CA ASN A 258 19.06 2.14 -3.54
C ASN A 258 19.91 0.94 -3.06
N LEU A 259 19.54 -0.32 -3.37
CA LEU A 259 20.41 -1.48 -3.11
C LEU A 259 21.55 -1.63 -4.14
N SER A 260 21.57 -0.82 -5.20
CA SER A 260 22.68 -0.70 -6.15
C SER A 260 23.09 0.77 -6.32
N ASN A 261 24.28 1.00 -6.90
CA ASN A 261 24.92 2.31 -6.98
C ASN A 261 24.31 3.21 -8.06
N GLY A 262 24.28 4.52 -7.81
CA GLY A 262 24.01 5.52 -8.84
C GLY A 262 25.17 5.65 -9.84
N GLY A 263 24.98 6.53 -10.82
CA GLY A 263 26.00 6.95 -11.77
C GLY A 263 26.76 8.18 -11.28
N MET A 264 28.04 8.29 -11.62
CA MET A 264 28.80 9.52 -11.39
C MET A 264 28.38 10.63 -12.36
N GLY A 265 28.48 11.89 -11.92
CA GLY A 265 28.27 13.05 -12.81
C GLY A 265 29.36 13.21 -13.86
N GLY A 266 29.13 14.10 -14.83
CA GLY A 266 30.15 14.61 -15.72
C GLY A 266 31.08 15.59 -14.99
N GLY A 267 32.33 15.65 -15.39
CA GLY A 267 33.24 16.72 -14.94
C GLY A 267 33.17 17.92 -15.86
N ASN A 268 33.69 19.06 -15.42
CA ASN A 268 34.07 20.13 -16.35
C ASN A 268 35.29 19.68 -17.19
N PHE A 269 35.24 19.90 -18.50
CA PHE A 269 36.30 19.58 -19.47
C PHE A 269 36.58 20.75 -20.44
N SER A 270 36.26 21.97 -19.98
CA SER A 270 36.58 23.25 -20.63
C SER A 270 38.09 23.42 -20.79
N THR A 271 38.53 24.14 -21.82
CA THR A 271 39.97 24.32 -22.12
C THR A 271 40.58 25.55 -21.45
N THR A 272 39.76 26.53 -21.04
CA THR A 272 40.23 27.78 -20.43
C THR A 272 39.54 28.02 -19.08
N GLY A 273 40.34 28.08 -18.02
CA GLY A 273 39.88 28.44 -16.67
C GLY A 273 39.12 27.33 -15.94
N CYS A 274 39.51 27.08 -14.68
CA CYS A 274 38.74 26.26 -13.73
C CYS A 274 38.34 24.88 -14.29
N THR A 275 39.33 24.20 -14.87
CA THR A 275 39.22 22.98 -15.69
C THR A 275 39.33 21.70 -14.85
N GLY A 276 39.03 21.79 -13.56
CA GLY A 276 39.25 20.71 -12.58
C GLY A 276 38.06 19.75 -12.52
N ASN A 277 38.33 18.46 -12.69
CA ASN A 277 37.33 17.39 -12.58
C ASN A 277 36.94 17.14 -11.11
N TYR A 278 35.90 17.84 -10.67
CA TYR A 278 35.32 17.72 -9.34
C TYR A 278 33.86 17.28 -9.39
N ARG A 279 33.55 16.38 -10.34
CA ARG A 279 32.23 15.75 -10.52
C ARG A 279 31.63 15.20 -9.22
N GLY A 280 30.31 15.34 -9.11
CA GLY A 280 29.50 14.70 -8.08
C GLY A 280 29.62 13.17 -8.15
N LEU A 281 29.84 12.55 -6.99
CA LEU A 281 29.98 11.11 -6.91
C LEU A 281 28.61 10.42 -6.89
N ALA A 282 28.58 9.17 -7.34
CA ALA A 282 27.41 8.32 -7.28
C ALA A 282 26.92 8.10 -5.84
N GLY A 283 25.60 8.10 -5.65
CA GLY A 283 24.97 7.52 -4.47
C GLY A 283 25.39 6.05 -4.31
N LYS A 284 25.53 5.61 -3.06
CA LYS A 284 26.12 4.33 -2.69
C LYS A 284 25.05 3.30 -2.34
N ALA A 285 25.27 2.06 -2.79
CA ALA A 285 24.41 0.92 -2.51
C ALA A 285 24.26 0.65 -1.01
N LEU A 286 23.02 0.46 -0.53
CA LEU A 286 22.71 0.11 0.86
C LEU A 286 22.87 -1.40 1.13
N SER A 287 24.04 -1.93 0.77
CA SER A 287 24.32 -3.38 0.69
C SER A 287 24.26 -4.13 2.02
N SER A 288 24.42 -3.46 3.17
CA SER A 288 24.36 -4.07 4.51
C SER A 288 22.93 -4.31 5.03
N HIS A 289 21.90 -4.22 4.17
CA HIS A 289 20.48 -4.30 4.53
C HIS A 289 19.98 -5.67 5.06
N GLY A 290 20.78 -6.73 4.93
CA GLY A 290 20.50 -8.07 5.48
C GLY A 290 19.21 -8.72 4.97
N GLY A 291 18.66 -8.27 3.83
CA GLY A 291 17.37 -8.73 3.31
C GLY A 291 16.13 -8.26 4.08
N LYS A 292 16.28 -7.53 5.20
CA LYS A 292 15.18 -7.21 6.12
C LYS A 292 14.71 -5.75 6.09
N LYS A 293 15.48 -4.84 5.48
CA LYS A 293 15.19 -3.40 5.43
C LYS A 293 14.66 -2.96 4.06
N LEU A 294 13.81 -1.93 4.06
CA LEU A 294 13.25 -1.28 2.85
C LEU A 294 13.69 0.17 2.77
N PHE A 295 13.86 0.68 1.55
CA PHE A 295 14.27 2.06 1.32
C PHE A 295 13.50 2.71 0.17
N MET A 296 13.24 4.01 0.30
CA MET A 296 12.99 4.86 -0.85
C MET A 296 14.29 5.04 -1.65
N GLY A 297 14.17 5.27 -2.95
CA GLY A 297 15.31 5.67 -3.77
C GLY A 297 15.91 6.98 -3.24
N GLY A 298 17.24 7.07 -3.24
CA GLY A 298 17.96 8.31 -2.92
C GLY A 298 17.77 9.36 -4.01
N GLY A 299 17.80 10.63 -3.63
CA GLY A 299 17.80 11.74 -4.59
C GLY A 299 19.14 11.87 -5.30
N GLY A 300 19.14 12.36 -6.54
CA GLY A 300 20.36 12.78 -7.22
C GLY A 300 20.92 14.09 -6.65
N GLY A 301 22.21 14.35 -6.85
CA GLY A 301 22.82 15.65 -6.53
C GLY A 301 22.53 16.71 -7.60
N ALA A 302 22.57 17.99 -7.23
CA ALA A 302 22.50 19.10 -8.19
C ALA A 302 23.82 19.24 -8.97
N GLY A 303 23.75 19.76 -10.20
CA GLY A 303 24.92 20.31 -10.89
C GLY A 303 25.31 21.66 -10.29
N HIS A 304 26.55 22.11 -10.53
CA HIS A 304 26.94 23.49 -10.23
C HIS A 304 26.53 24.43 -11.37
N SER A 305 26.04 25.62 -11.04
CA SER A 305 25.51 26.59 -12.01
C SER A 305 25.82 28.01 -11.59
N ASN A 306 26.25 28.88 -12.52
CA ASN A 306 26.56 30.29 -12.25
C ASN A 306 26.01 31.30 -13.28
N ASN A 307 25.25 30.87 -14.30
CA ASN A 307 24.84 31.72 -15.43
C ASN A 307 23.34 32.05 -15.51
N ASN A 308 22.56 31.81 -14.44
CA ASN A 308 21.13 32.15 -14.31
C ASN A 308 20.22 31.60 -15.43
N THR A 309 20.58 30.44 -15.99
CA THR A 309 19.73 29.69 -16.92
C THR A 309 18.78 28.75 -16.15
N ALA A 310 17.76 28.23 -16.85
CA ALA A 310 16.65 27.48 -16.26
C ALA A 310 16.99 26.01 -15.88
N ALA A 311 18.12 25.81 -15.19
CA ALA A 311 18.49 24.50 -14.66
C ALA A 311 17.58 24.09 -13.48
N ARG A 312 17.45 22.77 -13.27
CA ARG A 312 16.80 22.20 -12.08
C ARG A 312 17.80 21.38 -11.26
N GLY A 313 17.44 21.07 -10.02
CA GLY A 313 18.27 20.28 -9.12
C GLY A 313 18.42 18.81 -9.54
N GLY A 314 18.94 18.00 -8.63
CA GLY A 314 18.88 16.54 -8.80
C GLY A 314 17.43 16.04 -8.81
N GLY A 315 17.21 14.85 -9.37
CA GLY A 315 15.90 14.20 -9.36
C GLY A 315 15.58 13.57 -8.01
N ASN A 316 14.33 13.65 -7.56
CA ASN A 316 13.84 12.88 -6.41
C ASN A 316 13.90 11.37 -6.68
N GLY A 317 14.14 10.55 -5.66
CA GLY A 317 14.00 9.11 -5.78
C GLY A 317 12.54 8.63 -5.82
N GLY A 318 12.33 7.35 -6.15
CA GLY A 318 11.03 6.68 -6.05
C GLY A 318 10.67 6.29 -4.61
N GLY A 319 9.38 6.30 -4.29
CA GLY A 319 8.86 5.90 -2.97
C GLY A 319 8.81 4.39 -2.74
N ILE A 320 8.10 3.98 -1.69
CA ILE A 320 7.81 2.58 -1.37
C ILE A 320 6.36 2.26 -1.76
N ILE A 321 6.11 1.10 -2.35
CA ILE A 321 4.78 0.54 -2.57
C ILE A 321 4.70 -0.83 -1.88
N ILE A 322 3.67 -1.05 -1.08
CA ILE A 322 3.34 -2.35 -0.48
C ILE A 322 1.91 -2.70 -0.89
N ILE A 323 1.73 -3.77 -1.66
CA ILE A 323 0.42 -4.30 -2.04
C ILE A 323 0.31 -5.73 -1.50
N ILE A 324 -0.74 -5.98 -0.72
CA ILE A 324 -1.13 -7.29 -0.22
C ILE A 324 -2.50 -7.63 -0.81
N ALA A 325 -2.62 -8.70 -1.58
CA ALA A 325 -3.87 -9.10 -2.25
C ALA A 325 -3.98 -10.62 -2.48
N ASP A 326 -5.18 -11.14 -2.74
CA ASP A 326 -5.32 -12.50 -3.28
C ASP A 326 -5.00 -12.53 -4.78
N SER A 327 -5.50 -11.55 -5.53
CA SER A 327 -5.20 -11.38 -6.95
C SER A 327 -4.96 -9.93 -7.37
N VAL A 328 -4.13 -9.74 -8.39
CA VAL A 328 -4.04 -8.48 -9.15
C VAL A 328 -4.49 -8.72 -10.58
N VAL A 329 -5.34 -7.81 -11.10
CA VAL A 329 -5.80 -7.79 -12.49
C VAL A 329 -5.27 -6.52 -13.14
N GLY A 330 -4.25 -6.63 -14.00
CA GLY A 330 -3.46 -5.46 -14.42
C GLY A 330 -4.03 -4.62 -15.56
N ASN A 331 -4.83 -5.20 -16.46
CA ASN A 331 -5.46 -4.57 -17.63
C ASN A 331 -4.56 -3.67 -18.52
N GLY A 332 -3.23 -3.83 -18.47
CA GLY A 332 -2.26 -2.98 -19.20
C GLY A 332 -1.79 -1.74 -18.42
N TYR A 333 -2.24 -1.54 -17.19
CA TYR A 333 -1.77 -0.47 -16.30
C TYR A 333 -0.53 -0.89 -15.51
N LYS A 334 0.17 0.11 -14.93
CA LYS A 334 1.44 -0.09 -14.21
C LYS A 334 1.36 0.15 -12.71
N ILE A 335 2.24 -0.53 -11.98
CA ILE A 335 2.62 -0.26 -10.59
C ILE A 335 4.05 0.29 -10.64
N SER A 336 4.26 1.50 -10.15
CA SER A 336 5.38 2.36 -10.58
C SER A 336 6.01 3.08 -9.40
N ALA A 337 7.32 2.95 -9.21
CA ALA A 337 8.11 3.66 -8.20
C ALA A 337 9.47 4.10 -8.78
N ASN A 338 9.46 4.75 -9.93
CA ASN A 338 10.68 5.22 -10.62
C ASN A 338 11.32 6.43 -9.92
N GLY A 339 12.63 6.58 -10.09
CA GLY A 339 13.33 7.82 -9.80
C GLY A 339 13.04 8.90 -10.85
N GLN A 340 13.01 10.15 -10.42
CA GLN A 340 12.85 11.31 -11.29
C GLN A 340 14.13 11.55 -12.10
N ALA A 341 14.00 11.99 -13.35
CA ALA A 341 15.12 12.55 -14.10
C ALA A 341 15.70 13.80 -13.39
N GLY A 342 17.02 13.96 -13.47
CA GLY A 342 17.73 15.15 -13.01
C GLY A 342 17.45 16.35 -13.91
N GLY A 343 17.70 17.55 -13.39
CA GLY A 343 17.53 18.77 -14.17
C GLY A 343 18.55 18.91 -15.28
N ASN A 344 18.09 19.02 -16.53
CA ASN A 344 18.90 19.52 -17.64
C ASN A 344 19.39 20.95 -17.35
N SER A 345 20.47 21.35 -18.01
CA SER A 345 21.05 22.69 -17.96
C SER A 345 21.42 23.19 -19.36
N ASN A 346 21.27 24.49 -19.58
CA ASN A 346 21.87 25.21 -20.70
C ASN A 346 22.96 26.11 -20.10
N SER A 347 24.16 26.19 -20.67
CA SER A 347 25.23 27.08 -20.18
C SER A 347 25.71 26.83 -18.73
N ASP A 348 25.40 25.70 -18.12
CA ASP A 348 25.80 25.32 -16.76
C ASP A 348 25.80 23.78 -16.63
N ALA A 349 26.13 23.21 -15.46
CA ALA A 349 26.09 21.75 -15.26
C ALA A 349 24.74 21.22 -14.79
N ALA A 350 24.48 19.94 -15.09
CA ALA A 350 23.17 19.31 -14.91
C ALA A 350 23.08 18.46 -13.62
N GLY A 351 21.84 18.26 -13.15
CA GLY A 351 21.53 17.43 -11.98
C GLY A 351 21.56 15.92 -12.28
N GLY A 352 21.97 15.12 -11.29
CA GLY A 352 21.87 13.66 -11.35
C GLY A 352 20.43 13.16 -11.19
N GLY A 353 20.13 11.99 -11.74
CA GLY A 353 18.82 11.34 -11.61
C GLY A 353 18.62 10.73 -10.21
N GLY A 354 17.37 10.70 -9.73
CA GLY A 354 17.01 9.97 -8.50
C GLY A 354 16.94 8.46 -8.74
N ALA A 355 17.14 7.65 -7.71
CA ALA A 355 17.04 6.19 -7.82
C ALA A 355 15.59 5.68 -7.83
N GLY A 356 15.37 4.50 -8.39
CA GLY A 356 14.14 3.74 -8.23
C GLY A 356 13.89 3.37 -6.75
N GLY A 357 12.60 3.31 -6.41
CA GLY A 357 12.10 3.00 -5.07
C GLY A 357 12.06 1.51 -4.75
N THR A 358 11.09 1.10 -3.92
CA THR A 358 10.92 -0.31 -3.53
C THR A 358 9.45 -0.72 -3.66
N ILE A 359 9.17 -1.86 -4.28
CA ILE A 359 7.81 -2.39 -4.45
C ILE A 359 7.72 -3.81 -3.86
N ILE A 360 6.83 -4.02 -2.90
CA ILE A 360 6.46 -5.35 -2.38
C ILE A 360 5.10 -5.75 -2.95
N LEU A 361 5.05 -6.86 -3.69
CA LEU A 361 3.83 -7.49 -4.18
C LEU A 361 3.60 -8.82 -3.45
N SER A 362 2.88 -8.74 -2.34
CA SER A 362 2.45 -9.89 -1.54
C SER A 362 1.11 -10.43 -2.05
N VAL A 363 1.16 -11.00 -3.27
CA VAL A 363 -0.02 -11.40 -4.05
C VAL A 363 0.05 -12.88 -4.42
N ASN A 364 -1.07 -13.60 -4.34
CA ASN A 364 -1.10 -15.03 -4.68
C ASN A 364 -1.18 -15.29 -6.19
N SER A 365 -1.90 -14.44 -6.94
CA SER A 365 -2.17 -14.64 -8.38
C SER A 365 -2.20 -13.33 -9.19
N TYR A 366 -1.89 -13.42 -10.49
CA TYR A 366 -1.82 -12.28 -11.40
C TYR A 366 -2.56 -12.61 -12.70
N SER A 367 -3.21 -11.62 -13.30
CA SER A 367 -3.94 -11.78 -14.58
C SER A 367 -4.05 -10.47 -15.36
N GLY A 368 -4.33 -10.58 -16.65
CA GLY A 368 -4.19 -9.46 -17.58
C GLY A 368 -2.73 -9.07 -17.84
N SER A 369 -2.50 -8.06 -18.68
CA SER A 369 -1.17 -7.45 -18.79
C SER A 369 -0.90 -6.59 -17.55
N LEU A 370 0.31 -6.68 -16.99
CA LEU A 370 0.76 -5.89 -15.85
C LEU A 370 2.22 -5.51 -16.06
N THR A 371 2.56 -4.24 -15.83
CA THR A 371 3.95 -3.75 -15.77
C THR A 371 4.27 -3.29 -14.34
N VAL A 372 5.40 -3.73 -13.79
CA VAL A 372 5.87 -3.32 -12.45
C VAL A 372 7.27 -2.73 -12.57
N GLU A 373 7.43 -1.45 -12.25
CA GLU A 373 8.69 -0.74 -12.52
C GLU A 373 9.20 0.10 -11.34
N ALA A 374 10.50 -0.02 -11.10
CA ALA A 374 11.26 0.82 -10.19
C ALA A 374 12.59 1.19 -10.86
N ASN A 375 12.50 1.89 -12.00
CA ASN A 375 13.68 2.32 -12.76
C ASN A 375 14.35 3.53 -12.09
N GLY A 376 15.66 3.69 -12.29
CA GLY A 376 16.35 4.93 -11.99
C GLY A 376 16.00 6.05 -12.98
N GLY A 377 16.00 7.29 -12.51
CA GLY A 377 15.81 8.46 -13.35
C GLY A 377 17.05 8.78 -14.17
N LYS A 378 16.86 9.30 -15.40
CA LYS A 378 17.96 9.76 -16.25
C LYS A 378 18.75 10.91 -15.58
N GLY A 379 20.07 10.95 -15.76
CA GLY A 379 20.85 12.16 -15.51
C GLY A 379 20.43 13.29 -16.45
N GLY A 380 20.46 14.54 -15.98
CA GLY A 380 20.12 15.69 -16.80
C GLY A 380 21.17 15.96 -17.88
N ASP A 381 20.74 16.40 -19.05
CA ASP A 381 21.63 16.78 -20.16
C ASP A 381 22.21 18.19 -19.95
N ALA A 382 23.45 18.40 -20.36
CA ALA A 382 24.12 19.71 -20.30
C ALA A 382 24.39 20.25 -21.71
N ASP A 383 23.68 21.30 -22.09
CA ASP A 383 23.82 22.00 -23.37
C ASP A 383 24.85 23.15 -23.24
N ASN A 384 25.87 23.11 -24.11
CA ASN A 384 26.96 24.09 -24.13
C ASN A 384 26.82 25.17 -25.22
N ASP A 385 25.75 25.18 -26.03
CA ASP A 385 25.36 26.27 -26.96
C ASP A 385 26.46 26.67 -27.97
N LEU A 386 27.26 25.69 -28.41
CA LEU A 386 28.39 25.84 -29.34
C LEU A 386 29.48 26.86 -28.94
N ILE A 387 29.49 27.35 -27.69
CA ILE A 387 30.47 28.36 -27.24
C ILE A 387 31.86 27.72 -27.10
N ALA A 388 32.83 28.26 -27.85
CA ALA A 388 34.18 27.73 -27.90
C ALA A 388 34.87 27.72 -26.52
N GLY A 389 35.37 26.54 -26.14
CA GLY A 389 36.04 26.30 -24.86
C GLY A 389 35.11 26.02 -23.68
N ARG A 390 33.79 26.07 -23.87
CA ARG A 390 32.78 25.89 -22.80
C ARG A 390 32.25 24.46 -22.79
N CYS A 391 32.58 23.70 -21.74
CA CYS A 391 32.34 22.25 -21.71
C CYS A 391 32.02 21.78 -20.28
N TYR A 392 30.75 21.88 -19.89
CA TYR A 392 30.26 21.58 -18.55
C TYR A 392 29.73 20.14 -18.40
N GLY A 393 29.57 19.68 -17.16
CA GLY A 393 29.21 18.29 -16.87
C GLY A 393 27.70 18.00 -16.83
N ALA A 394 27.24 17.09 -17.69
CA ALA A 394 25.92 16.45 -17.57
C ALA A 394 25.78 15.59 -16.29
N GLY A 395 24.56 15.20 -15.94
CA GLY A 395 24.24 14.45 -14.72
C GLY A 395 24.48 12.94 -14.82
N GLY A 396 24.78 12.32 -13.68
CA GLY A 396 24.83 10.85 -13.54
C GLY A 396 23.42 10.24 -13.44
N GLY A 397 23.24 9.03 -13.99
CA GLY A 397 21.96 8.31 -13.91
C GLY A 397 21.65 7.78 -12.50
N GLY A 398 20.39 7.75 -12.09
CA GLY A 398 19.98 7.16 -10.81
C GLY A 398 19.98 5.63 -10.85
N ALA A 399 20.21 4.97 -9.72
CA ALA A 399 20.18 3.50 -9.64
C ALA A 399 18.77 2.92 -9.85
N GLY A 400 18.69 1.67 -10.29
CA GLY A 400 17.44 0.90 -10.24
C GLY A 400 17.02 0.55 -8.81
N GLY A 401 15.71 0.45 -8.61
CA GLY A 401 15.07 0.10 -7.35
C GLY A 401 14.88 -1.41 -7.15
N VAL A 402 14.04 -1.79 -6.19
CA VAL A 402 13.89 -3.18 -5.74
C VAL A 402 12.45 -3.65 -5.87
N LEU A 403 12.24 -4.84 -6.44
CA LEU A 403 10.95 -5.52 -6.50
C LEU A 403 11.00 -6.79 -5.64
N TYR A 404 10.03 -6.95 -4.75
CA TYR A 404 9.89 -8.10 -3.87
C TYR A 404 8.58 -8.84 -4.18
N PHE A 405 8.65 -10.14 -4.41
CA PHE A 405 7.50 -10.99 -4.71
C PHE A 405 7.35 -12.08 -3.64
N LYS A 406 6.13 -12.33 -3.18
CA LYS A 406 5.82 -13.36 -2.17
C LYS A 406 6.22 -14.79 -2.56
N ASN A 407 6.09 -15.10 -3.85
CA ASN A 407 6.40 -16.41 -4.43
C ASN A 407 7.57 -16.27 -5.42
N ALA A 408 7.77 -17.25 -6.32
CA ALA A 408 8.58 -17.03 -7.52
C ALA A 408 8.13 -15.78 -8.28
N ILE A 409 9.05 -15.14 -9.02
CA ILE A 409 8.73 -13.96 -9.85
C ILE A 409 7.63 -14.37 -10.86
N PRO A 410 6.47 -13.71 -10.88
CA PRO A 410 5.37 -14.06 -11.76
C PRO A 410 5.67 -13.70 -13.22
N ALA A 411 4.96 -14.33 -14.16
CA ALA A 411 5.09 -14.06 -15.59
C ALA A 411 4.42 -12.74 -16.01
N ILE A 412 4.95 -11.62 -15.50
CA ILE A 412 4.55 -10.24 -15.79
C ILE A 412 5.74 -9.47 -16.37
N THR A 413 5.49 -8.32 -16.99
CA THR A 413 6.56 -7.40 -17.38
C THR A 413 7.05 -6.66 -16.14
N TYR A 414 8.38 -6.60 -15.92
CA TYR A 414 8.95 -5.82 -14.84
C TYR A 414 10.27 -5.17 -15.22
N TYR A 415 10.58 -4.02 -14.60
CA TYR A 415 11.79 -3.26 -14.86
C TYR A 415 12.43 -2.71 -13.57
N THR A 416 13.74 -2.92 -13.45
CA THR A 416 14.59 -2.34 -12.40
C THR A 416 15.85 -1.75 -13.03
N ASN A 417 15.70 -1.07 -14.16
CA ASN A 417 16.84 -0.54 -14.91
C ASN A 417 17.50 0.61 -14.14
N GLY A 418 18.82 0.76 -14.29
CA GLY A 418 19.46 2.02 -13.98
C GLY A 418 18.98 3.10 -14.95
N GLY A 419 18.88 4.34 -14.48
CA GLY A 419 18.67 5.48 -15.36
C GLY A 419 19.93 5.73 -16.18
N ALA A 420 19.76 6.07 -17.46
CA ALA A 420 20.88 6.45 -18.31
C ALA A 420 21.54 7.76 -17.84
N ALA A 421 22.81 7.95 -18.17
CA ALA A 421 23.51 9.21 -18.01
C ALA A 421 22.85 10.35 -18.81
N GLY A 422 23.10 11.59 -18.39
CA GLY A 422 22.93 12.76 -19.25
C GLY A 422 24.02 12.83 -20.32
N ILE A 423 23.75 13.52 -21.42
CA ILE A 423 24.73 13.82 -22.47
C ILE A 423 25.16 15.28 -22.44
N ASN A 424 26.40 15.55 -22.87
CA ASN A 424 26.89 16.90 -23.11
C ASN A 424 26.58 17.26 -24.57
N ILE A 425 25.76 18.28 -24.80
CA ILE A 425 25.28 18.73 -26.13
C ILE A 425 26.10 19.95 -26.56
N ASP A 426 26.28 20.13 -27.88
CA ASP A 426 26.83 21.32 -28.52
C ASP A 426 28.16 21.83 -27.94
N ASN A 427 29.06 20.88 -27.70
CA ASN A 427 30.43 21.10 -27.23
C ASN A 427 31.32 21.66 -28.36
N ASN A 428 32.05 22.74 -28.09
CA ASN A 428 32.98 23.35 -29.05
C ASN A 428 34.33 23.70 -28.39
N GLY A 429 35.46 23.46 -29.05
CA GLY A 429 36.80 23.82 -28.54
C GLY A 429 37.21 23.15 -27.21
N CYS A 430 36.70 21.94 -26.96
CA CYS A 430 36.79 21.26 -25.66
C CYS A 430 38.05 20.40 -25.45
N GLY A 431 38.33 20.09 -24.19
CA GLY A 431 39.32 19.09 -23.79
C GLY A 431 38.76 17.66 -23.89
N ALA A 432 39.50 16.69 -23.34
CA ALA A 432 39.05 15.29 -23.26
C ALA A 432 37.79 15.17 -22.38
N PRO A 433 36.64 14.65 -22.89
CA PRO A 433 35.40 14.62 -22.13
C PRO A 433 35.46 13.79 -20.84
N ILE A 434 35.07 14.40 -19.72
CA ILE A 434 34.83 13.68 -18.46
C ILE A 434 33.37 13.25 -18.42
N LEU A 435 33.11 12.07 -18.99
CA LEU A 435 31.74 11.55 -19.13
C LEU A 435 31.08 11.23 -17.78
N PRO A 436 29.77 11.51 -17.62
CA PRO A 436 28.93 10.88 -16.60
C PRO A 436 28.83 9.35 -16.80
N ALA A 437 28.20 8.67 -15.86
CA ALA A 437 27.89 7.24 -15.95
C ALA A 437 26.39 6.98 -15.73
N ASP A 438 25.91 5.87 -16.29
CA ASP A 438 24.59 5.32 -16.01
C ASP A 438 24.49 4.88 -14.53
N GLY A 439 23.27 4.80 -14.02
CA GLY A 439 23.00 4.10 -12.76
C GLY A 439 23.14 2.60 -12.91
N SER A 440 23.45 1.90 -11.82
CA SER A 440 23.41 0.43 -11.80
C SER A 440 21.96 -0.06 -11.89
N ALA A 441 21.73 -1.21 -12.52
CA ALA A 441 20.45 -1.90 -12.40
C ALA A 441 20.17 -2.30 -10.95
N GLY A 442 18.89 -2.34 -10.59
CA GLY A 442 18.35 -2.79 -9.31
C GLY A 442 18.14 -4.31 -9.27
N SER A 443 17.14 -4.78 -8.53
CA SER A 443 16.92 -6.23 -8.35
C SER A 443 15.47 -6.64 -8.16
N ALA A 444 15.11 -7.82 -8.69
CA ALA A 444 13.85 -8.50 -8.41
C ALA A 444 14.10 -9.75 -7.55
N ILE A 445 13.40 -9.87 -6.43
CA ILE A 445 13.66 -10.83 -5.36
C ILE A 445 12.39 -11.68 -5.11
N PRO A 446 12.41 -12.99 -5.40
CA PRO A 446 11.31 -13.91 -5.11
C PRO A 446 11.26 -14.36 -3.64
N SER A 447 10.20 -15.07 -3.28
CA SER A 447 10.02 -15.76 -1.99
C SER A 447 10.10 -14.85 -0.77
N TYR A 448 9.72 -13.58 -0.93
CA TYR A 448 9.82 -12.56 0.11
C TYR A 448 8.58 -12.51 1.02
N SER A 449 8.76 -12.79 2.30
CA SER A 449 7.77 -12.43 3.32
C SER A 449 8.01 -11.00 3.79
N PHE A 450 6.94 -10.21 3.88
CA PHE A 450 7.01 -8.94 4.59
C PHE A 450 7.16 -9.19 6.11
N ALA A 451 7.78 -8.23 6.80
CA ALA A 451 7.89 -8.26 8.26
C ALA A 451 6.52 -8.01 8.91
N SER A 452 6.11 -8.89 9.82
CA SER A 452 4.87 -8.80 10.59
C SER A 452 5.04 -9.63 11.86
N SER A 453 4.78 -9.05 13.02
CA SER A 453 4.82 -9.82 14.27
C SER A 453 3.61 -10.74 14.43
N VAL A 454 3.82 -11.82 15.17
CA VAL A 454 2.81 -12.81 15.61
C VAL A 454 2.93 -13.11 17.11
N ASP A 455 3.83 -12.42 17.81
CA ASP A 455 4.06 -12.53 19.25
C ASP A 455 3.07 -11.61 19.98
N PRO A 456 2.07 -12.12 20.73
CA PRO A 456 1.02 -11.28 21.31
C PRO A 456 1.55 -10.27 22.32
N SER A 457 0.95 -9.07 22.36
CA SER A 457 1.28 -8.10 23.41
C SER A 457 0.37 -8.24 24.63
N ASP A 458 0.97 -8.42 25.81
CA ASP A 458 0.27 -8.38 27.11
C ASP A 458 -0.32 -7.00 27.41
N ASP A 459 0.31 -5.95 26.88
CA ASP A 459 -0.04 -4.55 27.02
C ASP A 459 -0.83 -4.01 25.80
N CYS A 460 -1.31 -4.89 24.92
CA CYS A 460 -2.54 -4.60 24.19
C CYS A 460 -3.68 -4.63 25.21
N PRO A 461 -4.27 -3.48 25.61
CA PRO A 461 -5.50 -3.54 26.37
C PRO A 461 -6.59 -4.06 25.42
N PHE A 462 -6.83 -5.36 25.50
CA PHE A 462 -8.21 -5.82 25.54
C PHE A 462 -9.00 -4.84 26.39
N ALA A 463 -10.25 -4.57 26.00
CA ALA A 463 -11.25 -4.19 26.98
C ALA A 463 -11.41 -5.38 27.95
N LEU A 464 -10.55 -5.46 28.98
CA LEU A 464 -10.73 -6.23 30.19
C LEU A 464 -11.77 -5.45 31.01
N ALA A 465 -13.07 -5.62 30.80
CA ALA A 465 -13.81 -6.89 30.86
C ALA A 465 -13.61 -7.93 29.75
N THR A 466 -12.90 -9.01 30.10
CA THR A 466 -12.98 -10.34 29.47
C THR A 466 -14.41 -10.86 29.53
N THR A 467 -15.21 -10.42 28.56
CA THR A 467 -16.58 -10.90 28.32
C THR A 467 -16.56 -12.36 27.89
N PHE A 468 -15.54 -12.76 27.15
CA PHE A 468 -15.31 -14.14 26.76
C PHE A 468 -13.89 -14.55 27.12
N VAL A 469 -13.76 -15.61 27.93
CA VAL A 469 -12.50 -16.34 28.17
C VAL A 469 -12.20 -17.23 26.97
N SER A 470 -13.24 -17.79 26.34
CA SER A 470 -13.12 -18.53 25.10
C SER A 470 -14.39 -18.41 24.25
N PHE A 471 -14.25 -18.59 22.94
CA PHE A 471 -15.35 -18.93 22.03
C PHE A 471 -14.80 -19.85 20.94
N ASP A 472 -15.54 -20.90 20.61
CA ASP A 472 -15.24 -21.82 19.53
C ASP A 472 -16.50 -22.34 18.85
N ALA A 473 -16.38 -22.75 17.59
CA ALA A 473 -17.47 -23.36 16.83
C ALA A 473 -16.93 -24.57 16.06
N ARG A 474 -17.65 -25.70 16.06
CA ARG A 474 -17.18 -26.98 15.50
C ARG A 474 -18.28 -27.67 14.71
N LEU A 475 -17.97 -28.11 13.50
CA LEU A 475 -18.87 -28.95 12.69
C LEU A 475 -18.86 -30.38 13.24
N LYS A 476 -20.04 -30.87 13.66
CA LYS A 476 -20.22 -32.17 14.31
C LYS A 476 -21.57 -32.76 13.88
N ASN A 477 -21.57 -33.96 13.30
CA ASN A 477 -22.78 -34.64 12.82
C ASN A 477 -23.71 -33.77 11.94
N LYS A 478 -23.13 -33.00 11.01
CA LYS A 478 -23.80 -32.01 10.13
C LYS A 478 -24.49 -30.82 10.84
N LYS A 479 -24.17 -30.57 12.11
CA LYS A 479 -24.60 -29.39 12.88
C LYS A 479 -23.37 -28.60 13.32
N VAL A 480 -23.51 -27.33 13.66
CA VAL A 480 -22.40 -26.56 14.27
C VAL A 480 -22.65 -26.43 15.77
N GLU A 481 -21.74 -26.98 16.56
CA GLU A 481 -21.68 -26.87 18.02
C GLU A 481 -20.88 -25.61 18.37
N LEU A 482 -21.53 -24.62 19.00
CA LEU A 482 -20.91 -23.39 19.50
C LEU A 482 -20.69 -23.52 21.01
N VAL A 483 -19.49 -23.22 21.49
CA VAL A 483 -19.11 -23.24 22.91
C VAL A 483 -18.40 -21.95 23.28
N TRP A 484 -18.68 -21.40 24.46
CA TRP A 484 -17.99 -20.22 24.98
C TRP A 484 -17.94 -20.22 26.49
N GLU A 485 -16.92 -19.54 27.02
CA GLU A 485 -16.77 -19.27 28.44
C GLU A 485 -16.73 -17.76 28.70
N SER A 486 -17.34 -17.32 29.80
CA SER A 486 -17.49 -15.92 30.20
C SER A 486 -17.40 -15.80 31.72
N THR A 487 -16.48 -14.96 32.23
CA THR A 487 -16.32 -14.69 33.67
C THR A 487 -16.91 -13.34 34.11
N ARG A 488 -17.47 -12.55 33.18
CA ARG A 488 -18.05 -11.23 33.49
C ARG A 488 -19.37 -11.33 34.27
N ALA A 489 -19.54 -10.45 35.26
CA ALA A 489 -20.80 -10.23 35.97
C ALA A 489 -21.69 -9.16 35.27
N GLY A 490 -22.99 -9.14 35.59
CA GLY A 490 -23.94 -8.14 35.05
C GLY A 490 -24.47 -8.44 33.63
N ILE A 491 -24.38 -9.71 33.21
CA ILE A 491 -24.88 -10.18 31.91
C ILE A 491 -26.37 -10.50 32.00
N LYS A 492 -27.12 -10.10 30.97
CA LYS A 492 -28.54 -10.42 30.80
C LYS A 492 -28.72 -11.72 29.99
N SER A 493 -28.09 -11.80 28.82
CA SER A 493 -28.16 -12.96 27.93
C SER A 493 -26.99 -13.05 26.96
N PHE A 494 -26.84 -14.22 26.33
CA PHE A 494 -25.98 -14.48 25.20
C PHE A 494 -26.85 -14.82 23.99
N ILE A 495 -26.65 -14.11 22.89
CA ILE A 495 -27.31 -14.34 21.61
C ILE A 495 -26.27 -14.96 20.66
N ALA A 496 -26.46 -16.22 20.30
CA ALA A 496 -25.65 -16.86 19.28
C ALA A 496 -26.14 -16.43 17.88
N GLU A 497 -25.24 -15.93 17.05
CA GLU A 497 -25.55 -15.37 15.74
C GLU A 497 -24.69 -16.04 14.64
N LYS A 498 -25.28 -16.23 13.45
CA LYS A 498 -24.57 -16.69 12.23
C LYS A 498 -24.70 -15.70 11.08
N SER A 499 -23.76 -15.76 10.14
CA SER A 499 -23.79 -14.96 8.91
C SER A 499 -23.16 -15.71 7.74
N PHE A 500 -23.77 -15.54 6.56
CA PHE A 500 -23.23 -15.99 5.27
C PHE A 500 -22.47 -14.87 4.53
N SER A 501 -22.53 -13.63 5.05
CA SER A 501 -22.11 -12.40 4.34
C SER A 501 -21.31 -11.41 5.19
N LEU A 502 -21.03 -11.75 6.46
CA LEU A 502 -20.48 -10.89 7.52
C LEU A 502 -21.29 -9.63 7.88
N THR A 503 -22.24 -9.21 7.04
CA THR A 503 -23.04 -7.99 7.18
C THR A 503 -24.43 -8.24 7.74
N GLN A 504 -25.07 -9.37 7.39
CA GLN A 504 -26.38 -9.78 7.90
C GLN A 504 -26.20 -10.92 8.91
N TRP A 505 -26.71 -10.75 10.12
CA TRP A 505 -26.54 -11.70 11.22
C TRP A 505 -27.89 -12.26 11.67
N GLU A 506 -28.05 -13.57 11.54
CA GLU A 506 -29.23 -14.33 11.96
C GLU A 506 -29.06 -14.83 13.40
N LYS A 507 -30.04 -14.55 14.27
CA LYS A 507 -30.10 -15.11 15.63
C LYS A 507 -30.42 -16.60 15.56
N ILE A 508 -29.47 -17.43 15.99
CA ILE A 508 -29.62 -18.89 16.13
C ILE A 508 -30.42 -19.20 17.40
N LYS A 509 -29.98 -18.64 18.52
CA LYS A 509 -30.55 -18.87 19.85
C LYS A 509 -30.19 -17.72 20.80
N GLU A 510 -31.02 -17.49 21.80
CA GLU A 510 -30.67 -16.66 22.95
C GLU A 510 -30.75 -17.50 24.23
N ILE A 511 -29.79 -17.31 25.12
CA ILE A 511 -29.60 -18.05 26.37
C ILE A 511 -29.41 -17.01 27.48
N PRO A 512 -30.28 -16.97 28.51
CA PRO A 512 -30.06 -16.08 29.64
C PRO A 512 -28.76 -16.46 30.37
N ALA A 513 -28.06 -15.47 30.91
CA ALA A 513 -26.95 -15.75 31.82
C ALA A 513 -27.49 -16.38 33.12
N GLN A 514 -26.66 -17.16 33.79
CA GLN A 514 -27.01 -17.82 35.05
C GLN A 514 -25.92 -17.52 36.08
N GLU A 515 -26.33 -17.24 37.31
CA GLU A 515 -25.39 -17.02 38.42
C GLU A 515 -24.48 -18.24 38.61
N ASN A 516 -23.20 -17.97 38.91
CA ASN A 516 -22.14 -18.98 39.09
C ASN A 516 -21.86 -19.89 37.87
N LYS A 517 -22.34 -19.55 36.67
CA LYS A 517 -22.06 -20.29 35.43
C LYS A 517 -21.18 -19.50 34.47
N THR A 518 -19.97 -19.99 34.24
CA THR A 518 -19.04 -19.42 33.25
C THR A 518 -19.17 -20.03 31.86
N ASN A 519 -19.47 -21.33 31.77
CA ASN A 519 -19.46 -22.11 30.53
C ASN A 519 -20.85 -22.28 29.91
N TYR A 520 -20.95 -22.02 28.60
CA TYR A 520 -22.19 -22.01 27.83
C TYR A 520 -22.00 -22.67 26.46
N SER A 521 -23.10 -23.17 25.87
CA SER A 521 -23.09 -23.76 24.53
C SER A 521 -24.45 -23.66 23.84
N CYS A 522 -24.44 -23.79 22.52
CA CYS A 522 -25.64 -24.00 21.71
C CYS A 522 -25.29 -24.73 20.41
N THR A 523 -26.32 -25.11 19.64
CA THR A 523 -26.15 -25.82 18.38
C THR A 523 -26.94 -25.12 17.28
N ASP A 524 -26.29 -24.85 16.15
CA ASP A 524 -26.98 -24.52 14.90
C ASP A 524 -27.42 -25.81 14.21
N ASP A 525 -28.69 -26.14 14.38
CA ASP A 525 -29.35 -27.27 13.73
C ASP A 525 -29.61 -27.04 12.23
N HIS A 526 -29.50 -25.79 11.77
CA HIS A 526 -29.77 -25.36 10.38
C HIS A 526 -28.47 -24.92 9.68
N ALA A 527 -27.49 -25.81 9.73
CA ALA A 527 -26.18 -25.66 9.11
C ALA A 527 -26.26 -25.87 7.58
N TYR A 528 -26.53 -24.80 6.83
CA TYR A 528 -26.58 -24.84 5.36
C TYR A 528 -25.18 -25.01 4.74
N PRO A 529 -25.03 -25.76 3.63
CA PRO A 529 -23.73 -25.90 2.95
C PRO A 529 -23.13 -24.57 2.49
N GLY A 530 -21.81 -24.45 2.61
CA GLY A 530 -21.04 -23.26 2.28
C GLY A 530 -20.21 -22.73 3.46
N ILE A 531 -19.70 -21.51 3.33
CA ILE A 531 -18.97 -20.81 4.38
C ILE A 531 -19.96 -20.09 5.29
N VAL A 532 -19.85 -20.32 6.59
CA VAL A 532 -20.68 -19.66 7.61
C VAL A 532 -19.79 -19.11 8.72
N TYR A 533 -20.05 -17.87 9.10
CA TYR A 533 -19.37 -17.16 10.18
C TYR A 533 -20.27 -17.14 11.41
N TYR A 534 -19.73 -17.49 12.57
CA TYR A 534 -20.44 -17.54 13.85
C TYR A 534 -19.82 -16.57 14.84
N ARG A 535 -20.66 -15.99 15.71
CA ARG A 535 -20.25 -15.17 16.86
C ARG A 535 -21.27 -15.28 18.00
N ILE A 536 -20.86 -14.89 19.21
CA ILE A 536 -21.75 -14.68 20.34
C ILE A 536 -21.85 -13.18 20.62
N LYS A 537 -23.07 -12.68 20.77
CA LYS A 537 -23.40 -11.33 21.24
C LYS A 537 -23.87 -11.42 22.68
N MET A 538 -23.03 -11.03 23.61
CA MET A 538 -23.39 -10.79 25.00
C MET A 538 -24.26 -9.53 25.09
N LEU A 539 -25.41 -9.62 25.76
CA LEU A 539 -26.27 -8.50 26.14
C LEU A 539 -26.14 -8.29 27.65
N LEU A 540 -25.87 -7.05 28.07
CA LEU A 540 -25.68 -6.69 29.48
C LEU A 540 -26.96 -6.12 30.11
N ASN A 541 -26.97 -6.01 31.43
CA ASN A 541 -28.13 -5.50 32.19
C ASN A 541 -28.45 -4.02 31.90
N ASP A 542 -27.48 -3.25 31.42
CA ASP A 542 -27.63 -1.87 30.93
C ASP A 542 -28.15 -1.79 29.47
N HIS A 543 -28.42 -2.94 28.84
CA HIS A 543 -28.78 -3.11 27.42
C HIS A 543 -27.67 -2.82 26.40
N SER A 544 -26.44 -2.55 26.82
CA SER A 544 -25.28 -2.55 25.93
C SER A 544 -24.93 -3.98 25.47
N ALA A 545 -24.18 -4.09 24.37
CA ALA A 545 -23.84 -5.37 23.77
C ALA A 545 -22.34 -5.48 23.45
N VAL A 546 -21.77 -6.66 23.71
CA VAL A 546 -20.36 -6.99 23.43
C VAL A 546 -20.31 -8.28 22.60
N TYR A 547 -19.37 -8.38 21.66
CA TYR A 547 -19.28 -9.50 20.73
C TYR A 547 -18.02 -10.34 20.99
N SER A 548 -18.11 -11.65 20.75
CA SER A 548 -16.95 -12.52 20.66
C SER A 548 -16.14 -12.25 19.38
N GLY A 549 -14.92 -12.79 19.29
CA GLY A 549 -14.26 -13.01 18.01
C GLY A 549 -15.09 -13.89 17.07
N LEU A 550 -14.77 -13.88 15.78
CA LEU A 550 -15.50 -14.64 14.75
C LEU A 550 -14.94 -16.06 14.58
N LYS A 551 -15.81 -17.03 14.30
CA LYS A 551 -15.42 -18.39 13.89
C LYS A 551 -15.99 -18.74 12.52
N LYS A 552 -15.11 -19.05 11.57
CA LYS A 552 -15.44 -19.42 10.19
C LYS A 552 -15.50 -20.94 10.07
N ILE A 553 -16.66 -21.48 9.67
CA ILE A 553 -16.88 -22.91 9.43
C ILE A 553 -17.18 -23.11 7.95
N ASN A 554 -16.57 -24.14 7.35
CA ASN A 554 -16.92 -24.62 6.01
C ASN A 554 -17.81 -25.86 6.16
N ILE A 555 -19.07 -25.76 5.77
CA ILE A 555 -20.06 -26.84 5.85
C ILE A 555 -20.09 -27.54 4.48
N PRO A 556 -19.58 -28.78 4.35
CA PRO A 556 -19.47 -29.45 3.07
C PRO A 556 -20.84 -29.84 2.50
N SER A 557 -21.06 -29.55 1.21
CA SER A 557 -22.27 -29.93 0.48
C SER A 557 -22.33 -31.45 0.28
N SER A 558 -23.19 -32.14 1.04
CA SER A 558 -23.32 -33.61 0.92
C SER A 558 -24.12 -34.10 -0.30
N ASN A 559 -24.38 -33.21 -1.27
CA ASN A 559 -25.12 -33.44 -2.51
C ASN A 559 -24.50 -32.56 -3.61
N GLN A 560 -23.31 -32.87 -4.14
CA GLN A 560 -22.89 -32.25 -5.40
C GLN A 560 -23.85 -32.69 -6.51
N PHE A 561 -24.42 -31.75 -7.26
CA PHE A 561 -25.01 -32.08 -8.55
C PHE A 561 -23.94 -32.06 -9.66
N THR A 562 -24.12 -32.89 -10.69
CA THR A 562 -23.36 -32.82 -11.95
C THR A 562 -24.32 -32.76 -13.13
N VAL A 563 -23.96 -31.98 -14.16
CA VAL A 563 -24.84 -31.66 -15.30
C VAL A 563 -24.11 -31.98 -16.60
N PHE A 564 -24.60 -32.98 -17.33
CA PHE A 564 -23.94 -33.55 -18.51
C PHE A 564 -24.93 -34.16 -19.52
N PRO A 565 -24.58 -34.31 -20.81
CA PRO A 565 -23.38 -33.80 -21.47
C PRO A 565 -23.36 -32.26 -21.53
N ASN A 566 -22.18 -31.69 -21.76
CA ASN A 566 -21.98 -30.26 -21.96
C ASN A 566 -20.83 -30.06 -22.96
N PRO A 567 -21.10 -29.64 -24.22
CA PRO A 567 -22.39 -29.23 -24.75
C PRO A 567 -23.46 -30.33 -24.78
N ALA A 568 -24.73 -29.92 -24.66
CA ALA A 568 -25.92 -30.76 -24.75
C ALA A 568 -26.64 -30.59 -26.09
N THR A 569 -27.30 -31.66 -26.53
CA THR A 569 -28.18 -31.71 -27.71
C THR A 569 -29.47 -32.43 -27.33
N GLY A 570 -30.61 -31.75 -27.42
CA GLY A 570 -31.95 -32.30 -27.12
C GLY A 570 -32.26 -32.62 -25.64
N VAL A 571 -31.29 -33.10 -24.86
CA VAL A 571 -31.44 -33.44 -23.43
C VAL A 571 -30.19 -33.07 -22.63
N VAL A 572 -30.37 -32.84 -21.33
CA VAL A 572 -29.28 -32.83 -20.34
C VAL A 572 -29.66 -33.65 -19.11
N VAL A 573 -28.73 -34.44 -18.61
CA VAL A 573 -28.86 -35.23 -17.39
C VAL A 573 -28.28 -34.45 -16.22
N ILE A 574 -29.05 -34.39 -15.14
CA ILE A 574 -28.63 -33.89 -13.83
C ILE A 574 -28.46 -35.11 -12.93
N SER A 575 -27.25 -35.41 -12.46
CA SER A 575 -27.00 -36.46 -11.47
C SER A 575 -26.78 -35.85 -10.09
N GLY A 576 -27.24 -36.53 -9.04
CA GLY A 576 -27.19 -36.08 -7.65
C GLY A 576 -28.50 -36.36 -6.90
N LYS A 577 -28.52 -36.14 -5.58
CA LYS A 577 -29.70 -36.45 -4.75
C LYS A 577 -30.81 -35.41 -4.94
N ILE A 578 -31.74 -35.73 -5.81
CA ILE A 578 -32.93 -34.95 -6.15
C ILE A 578 -34.09 -35.37 -5.24
N SER A 579 -34.73 -34.42 -4.59
CA SER A 579 -35.92 -34.65 -3.75
C SER A 579 -37.19 -34.73 -4.62
N SER A 580 -38.32 -35.17 -4.04
CA SER A 580 -39.63 -34.82 -4.61
C SER A 580 -39.89 -33.32 -4.37
N GLY A 581 -40.54 -32.65 -5.33
CA GLY A 581 -40.80 -31.20 -5.28
C GLY A 581 -39.58 -30.31 -5.55
N GLU A 582 -38.44 -30.89 -5.92
CA GLU A 582 -37.22 -30.15 -6.26
C GLU A 582 -37.45 -29.30 -7.52
N VAL A 583 -37.00 -28.04 -7.49
CA VAL A 583 -37.19 -27.10 -8.60
C VAL A 583 -35.91 -26.98 -9.40
N ILE A 584 -35.97 -27.40 -10.66
CA ILE A 584 -34.91 -27.29 -11.66
C ILE A 584 -35.28 -26.14 -12.60
N LEU A 585 -34.37 -25.19 -12.77
CA LEU A 585 -34.53 -24.01 -13.63
C LEU A 585 -33.47 -24.03 -14.74
N LEU A 586 -33.83 -23.57 -15.93
CA LEU A 586 -32.89 -23.22 -17.01
C LEU A 586 -33.05 -21.72 -17.29
N HIS A 587 -31.97 -20.96 -17.19
CA HIS A 587 -31.92 -19.53 -17.48
C HIS A 587 -31.04 -19.26 -18.71
N ASP A 588 -31.36 -18.23 -19.49
CA ASP A 588 -30.42 -17.69 -20.50
C ASP A 588 -29.36 -16.76 -19.85
N ILE A 589 -28.45 -16.21 -20.66
CA ILE A 589 -27.39 -15.30 -20.19
C ILE A 589 -27.89 -13.99 -19.56
N THR A 590 -29.17 -13.62 -19.73
CA THR A 590 -29.80 -12.45 -19.09
C THR A 590 -30.46 -12.80 -17.75
N GLY A 591 -30.46 -14.08 -17.36
CA GLY A 591 -31.14 -14.58 -16.17
C GLY A 591 -32.62 -14.90 -16.39
N LYS A 592 -33.17 -14.67 -17.58
CA LYS A 592 -34.56 -15.00 -17.91
C LYS A 592 -34.76 -16.51 -17.90
N THR A 593 -35.77 -16.98 -17.14
CA THR A 593 -36.13 -18.39 -17.06
C THR A 593 -36.73 -18.87 -18.38
N ILE A 594 -36.09 -19.87 -18.98
CA ILE A 594 -36.51 -20.53 -20.23
C ILE A 594 -37.30 -21.80 -19.92
N LEU A 595 -36.85 -22.60 -18.95
CA LEU A 595 -37.57 -23.78 -18.44
C LEU A 595 -37.64 -23.76 -16.92
N LYS A 596 -38.77 -24.23 -16.39
CA LYS A 596 -38.94 -24.62 -14.98
C LYS A 596 -39.55 -26.02 -14.94
N LYS A 597 -38.96 -26.91 -14.15
CA LYS A 597 -39.48 -28.26 -13.89
C LYS A 597 -39.49 -28.51 -12.38
N ASN A 598 -40.56 -29.13 -11.91
CA ASN A 598 -40.67 -29.65 -10.56
C ASN A 598 -40.56 -31.18 -10.64
N THR A 599 -39.84 -31.82 -9.73
CA THR A 599 -39.63 -33.27 -9.75
C THR A 599 -40.76 -34.00 -9.01
N ALA A 600 -41.30 -35.07 -9.61
CA ALA A 600 -42.43 -35.79 -9.03
C ALA A 600 -42.03 -36.69 -7.84
N ALA A 601 -40.95 -37.46 -8.00
CA ALA A 601 -40.44 -38.39 -6.98
C ALA A 601 -38.94 -38.13 -6.72
N PRO A 602 -38.39 -38.59 -5.58
CA PRO A 602 -36.96 -38.51 -5.32
C PRO A 602 -36.18 -39.41 -6.28
N ALA A 603 -35.02 -38.95 -6.75
CA ALA A 603 -34.20 -39.70 -7.71
C ALA A 603 -32.69 -39.42 -7.52
N GLY A 604 -31.86 -40.35 -8.03
CA GLY A 604 -30.40 -40.14 -8.12
C GLY A 604 -29.97 -39.37 -9.38
N HIS A 605 -30.88 -39.16 -10.32
CA HIS A 605 -30.69 -38.30 -11.50
C HIS A 605 -32.04 -37.82 -12.05
N TYR A 606 -32.03 -36.82 -12.93
CA TYR A 606 -33.19 -36.31 -13.66
C TYR A 606 -32.80 -35.94 -15.10
N VAL A 607 -33.65 -36.26 -16.07
CA VAL A 607 -33.44 -35.92 -17.48
C VAL A 607 -34.27 -34.69 -17.83
N LEU A 608 -33.60 -33.57 -18.11
CA LEU A 608 -34.21 -32.34 -18.57
C LEU A 608 -34.19 -32.30 -20.10
N TYR A 609 -35.37 -32.44 -20.71
CA TYR A 609 -35.56 -32.29 -22.16
C TYR A 609 -35.51 -30.81 -22.55
N LEU A 610 -34.75 -30.51 -23.61
CA LEU A 610 -34.42 -29.18 -24.11
C LEU A 610 -35.17 -28.83 -25.41
N ASN A 611 -36.22 -29.60 -25.75
CA ASN A 611 -37.02 -29.43 -26.96
C ASN A 611 -37.56 -27.99 -27.07
N GLY A 612 -37.22 -27.29 -28.16
CA GLY A 612 -37.61 -25.90 -28.39
C GLY A 612 -36.70 -24.84 -27.76
N VAL A 613 -35.61 -25.23 -27.09
CA VAL A 613 -34.56 -24.31 -26.63
C VAL A 613 -33.53 -24.11 -27.76
N SER A 614 -33.27 -22.86 -28.14
CA SER A 614 -32.28 -22.52 -29.18
C SER A 614 -30.84 -22.80 -28.73
N SER A 615 -29.95 -23.07 -29.69
CA SER A 615 -28.50 -23.18 -29.45
C SER A 615 -27.95 -21.92 -28.76
N GLY A 616 -27.08 -22.08 -27.75
CA GLY A 616 -26.59 -20.94 -26.95
C GLY A 616 -25.96 -21.33 -25.61
N VAL A 617 -25.68 -20.33 -24.78
CA VAL A 617 -25.19 -20.50 -23.40
C VAL A 617 -26.32 -20.27 -22.41
N TYR A 618 -26.48 -21.18 -21.46
CA TYR A 618 -27.54 -21.21 -20.46
C TYR A 618 -26.97 -21.57 -19.08
N PHE A 619 -27.79 -21.41 -18.06
CA PHE A 619 -27.48 -21.77 -16.68
C PHE A 619 -28.57 -22.66 -16.09
N VAL A 620 -28.22 -23.91 -15.76
CA VAL A 620 -29.08 -24.82 -15.00
C VAL A 620 -28.94 -24.49 -13.52
N LYS A 621 -30.02 -24.10 -12.84
CA LYS A 621 -30.04 -23.82 -11.40
C LYS A 621 -30.87 -24.85 -10.66
N ILE A 622 -30.31 -25.35 -9.55
CA ILE A 622 -30.93 -26.34 -8.66
C ILE A 622 -30.56 -25.96 -7.22
N ARG A 623 -31.54 -25.71 -6.35
CA ARG A 623 -31.32 -25.09 -5.03
C ARG A 623 -30.47 -23.81 -5.17
N ASN A 624 -29.27 -23.80 -4.62
CA ASN A 624 -28.29 -22.70 -4.69
C ASN A 624 -27.13 -22.99 -5.67
N GLU A 625 -27.08 -24.17 -6.28
CA GLU A 625 -26.04 -24.53 -7.25
C GLU A 625 -26.46 -24.10 -8.67
N VAL A 626 -25.48 -23.61 -9.46
CA VAL A 626 -25.70 -23.09 -10.82
C VAL A 626 -24.61 -23.64 -11.74
N PHE A 627 -25.03 -24.28 -12.83
CA PHE A 627 -24.17 -24.95 -13.80
C PHE A 627 -24.28 -24.28 -15.17
N LYS A 628 -23.16 -23.83 -15.73
CA LYS A 628 -23.09 -23.35 -17.12
C LYS A 628 -23.34 -24.53 -18.06
N LEU A 629 -24.32 -24.39 -18.95
CA LEU A 629 -24.66 -25.35 -20.00
C LEU A 629 -24.50 -24.68 -21.37
N ILE A 630 -23.91 -25.39 -22.32
CA ILE A 630 -23.89 -25.00 -23.74
C ILE A 630 -24.88 -25.92 -24.45
N ILE A 631 -25.85 -25.35 -25.17
CA ILE A 631 -26.79 -26.09 -26.01
C ILE A 631 -26.37 -25.90 -27.47
N ARG A 632 -26.34 -26.99 -28.24
CA ARG A 632 -26.08 -26.99 -29.69
C ARG A 632 -27.34 -27.38 -30.45
#